data_AF-A0A1Q8AWF4-F1
#
_entry.id   AF-A0A1Q8AWF4-F1
#
_cell.length_a   1.000
_cell.length_b   1.000
_cell.length_c   1.000
_cell.angle_alpha   90.00
_cell.angle_beta   90.00
_cell.angle_gamma   90.00
#
_symmetry.space_group_name_H-M   'P 1'
#
loop_
_entity.id
_entity.type
_entity.pdbx_description
1 polymer ?
#
loop_
_entity_poly.entity_id
_entity_poly.type
_entity_poly.pdbx_seq_one_letter_code
_entity_poly.pdbx_strand_id
1 'polypeptide(L)'
;MTHPKQFVHLDDRAIVREIRDCDRALKSIAGRPIVGFRAPGYTVSLRVIRALREAGYRYDSSLNSSLCYYAIKTVFKAVRLRDRDYLSTQRLLEVFAPRTPYRMAADSLSRRDNGQAFIEIPISVIPYVSYPFVTALLLHFGAAPSLQALKMLIARRRFVNCELHINEFTDRGDIMGEDGGFYLTRQYVRIDLAQRMKYFDRLLGAIRADCDVTLLRDVAV
;
A
#
# COMPACT_ATOMS: atom_id res chain seq x y z
N MET A 1 17.04 -4.72 10.67
CA MET A 1 15.91 -4.70 9.71
C MET A 1 16.35 -5.38 8.43
N THR A 2 15.64 -6.43 8.03
CA THR A 2 15.92 -7.20 6.80
C THR A 2 14.87 -6.99 5.71
N HIS A 3 13.76 -6.32 6.04
CA HIS A 3 12.64 -6.01 5.13
C HIS A 3 12.15 -7.24 4.33
N PRO A 4 11.77 -8.35 5.01
CA PRO A 4 11.42 -9.59 4.33
C PRO A 4 10.10 -9.43 3.56
N LYS A 5 10.07 -9.90 2.31
CA LYS A 5 8.84 -9.92 1.48
C LYS A 5 7.71 -10.71 2.11
N GLN A 6 8.05 -11.69 2.94
CA GLN A 6 7.14 -12.57 3.67
C GLN A 6 6.95 -12.16 5.14
N PHE A 7 7.02 -10.87 5.43
CA PHE A 7 6.95 -10.32 6.80
C PHE A 7 5.82 -10.93 7.67
N VAL A 8 4.65 -11.17 7.08
CA VAL A 8 3.48 -11.75 7.77
C VAL A 8 3.67 -13.20 8.24
N HIS A 9 4.63 -13.94 7.66
CA HIS A 9 4.89 -15.35 7.96
C HIS A 9 5.97 -15.54 9.05
N LEU A 10 6.61 -14.45 9.48
CA LEU A 10 7.57 -14.50 10.58
C LEU A 10 6.92 -14.92 11.91
N ASP A 11 7.72 -15.46 12.82
CA ASP A 11 7.31 -15.68 14.20
C ASP A 11 7.14 -14.34 14.95
N ASP A 12 6.46 -14.34 16.10
CA ASP A 12 6.14 -13.11 16.84
C ASP A 12 7.40 -12.34 17.27
N ARG A 13 8.46 -13.04 17.68
CA ARG A 13 9.71 -12.40 18.09
C ARG A 13 10.42 -11.76 16.91
N ALA A 14 10.34 -12.37 15.74
CA ALA A 14 10.89 -11.83 14.49
C ALA A 14 10.08 -10.62 14.00
N ILE A 15 8.74 -10.68 14.04
CA ILE A 15 7.86 -9.52 13.72
C ILE A 15 8.21 -8.32 14.59
N VAL A 16 8.25 -8.51 15.92
CA VAL A 16 8.55 -7.43 16.87
C VAL A 16 9.96 -6.87 16.63
N ARG A 17 10.95 -7.74 16.37
CA ARG A 17 12.32 -7.30 16.07
C ARG A 17 12.39 -6.47 14.79
N GLU A 18 11.76 -6.92 13.70
CA GLU A 18 11.73 -6.17 12.45
C GLU A 18 11.04 -4.81 12.60
N ILE A 19 9.90 -4.75 13.30
CA ILE A 19 9.20 -3.48 13.59
C ILE A 19 10.11 -2.54 14.39
N ARG A 20 10.71 -3.02 15.48
CA ARG A 20 11.55 -2.21 16.36
C ARG A 20 12.81 -1.70 15.65
N ASP A 21 13.45 -2.54 14.86
CA ASP A 21 14.65 -2.17 14.15
C ASP A 21 14.35 -1.17 13.02
N CYS A 22 13.19 -1.33 12.33
CA CYS A 22 12.68 -0.36 11.36
C CYS A 22 12.37 0.98 12.03
N ASP A 23 11.64 0.97 13.15
CA ASP A 23 11.32 2.16 13.93
C ASP A 23 12.57 2.91 14.38
N ARG A 24 13.60 2.20 14.87
CA ARG A 24 14.88 2.82 15.24
C ARG A 24 15.56 3.53 14.07
N ALA A 25 15.64 2.86 12.91
CA ALA A 25 16.27 3.40 11.71
C ALA A 25 15.49 4.62 11.17
N LEU A 26 14.16 4.56 11.18
CA LEU A 26 13.33 5.67 10.73
C LEU A 26 13.34 6.84 11.70
N LYS A 27 13.34 6.60 13.02
CA LYS A 27 13.43 7.66 14.04
C LYS A 27 14.73 8.45 13.94
N SER A 28 15.86 7.79 13.68
CA SER A 28 17.14 8.50 13.53
C SER A 28 17.19 9.40 12.31
N ILE A 29 16.42 9.08 11.25
CA ILE A 29 16.33 9.89 10.03
C ILE A 29 15.27 10.99 10.17
N ALA A 30 14.08 10.63 10.66
CA ALA A 30 12.93 11.52 10.66
C ALA A 30 12.93 12.54 11.81
N GLY A 31 13.72 12.30 12.88
CA GLY A 31 13.78 13.18 14.05
C GLY A 31 12.47 13.27 14.84
N ARG A 32 11.54 12.35 14.63
CA ARG A 32 10.19 12.34 15.23
C ARG A 32 9.64 10.92 15.37
N PRO A 33 8.59 10.72 16.19
CA PRO A 33 7.96 9.41 16.33
C PRO A 33 7.37 8.89 15.00
N ILE A 34 7.57 7.60 14.74
CA ILE A 34 6.91 6.88 13.66
C ILE A 34 5.60 6.33 14.20
N VAL A 35 4.49 6.72 13.57
CA VAL A 35 3.13 6.41 14.05
C VAL A 35 2.30 5.63 13.03
N GLY A 36 2.85 5.41 11.83
CA GLY A 36 2.17 4.77 10.72
C GLY A 36 2.96 3.60 10.14
N PHE A 37 2.27 2.57 9.73
CA PHE A 37 2.85 1.39 9.11
C PHE A 37 2.21 1.08 7.75
N ARG A 38 2.98 0.46 6.86
CA ARG A 38 2.48 -0.21 5.65
C ARG A 38 3.29 -1.48 5.43
N ALA A 39 2.59 -2.60 5.41
CA ALA A 39 3.16 -3.92 5.23
C ALA A 39 3.63 -4.12 3.79
N PRO A 40 4.81 -4.75 3.58
CA PRO A 40 5.26 -5.14 2.26
C PRO A 40 4.19 -5.96 1.51
N GLY A 41 3.87 -5.54 0.29
CA GLY A 41 2.95 -6.26 -0.59
C GLY A 41 1.50 -6.29 -0.10
N TYR A 42 1.06 -5.35 0.74
CA TYR A 42 -0.33 -5.23 1.22
C TYR A 42 -0.83 -6.50 1.91
N THR A 43 0.04 -7.15 2.68
CA THR A 43 -0.33 -8.36 3.44
C THR A 43 0.02 -8.17 4.90
N VAL A 44 -1.01 -8.14 5.74
CA VAL A 44 -0.92 -7.89 7.17
C VAL A 44 -1.74 -8.94 7.93
N SER A 45 -1.44 -9.14 9.22
CA SER A 45 -2.18 -10.06 10.09
C SER A 45 -2.47 -9.40 11.43
N LEU A 46 -3.42 -9.95 12.20
CA LEU A 46 -3.71 -9.46 13.55
C LEU A 46 -2.50 -9.55 14.49
N ARG A 47 -1.58 -10.51 14.25
CA ARG A 47 -0.31 -10.62 14.98
C ARG A 47 0.57 -9.40 14.73
N VAL A 48 0.66 -8.96 13.47
CA VAL A 48 1.36 -7.73 13.08
C VAL A 48 0.68 -6.50 13.70
N ILE A 49 -0.65 -6.37 13.56
CA ILE A 49 -1.39 -5.23 14.14
C ILE A 49 -1.19 -5.13 15.66
N ARG A 50 -1.22 -6.26 16.36
CA ARG A 50 -0.93 -6.30 17.80
C ARG A 50 0.48 -5.80 18.11
N ALA A 51 1.49 -6.29 17.39
CA ALA A 51 2.87 -5.84 17.57
C ALA A 51 3.05 -4.33 17.28
N LEU A 52 2.36 -3.80 16.25
CA LEU A 52 2.36 -2.37 15.94
C LEU A 52 1.72 -1.54 17.06
N ARG A 53 0.58 -1.97 17.59
CA ARG A 53 -0.09 -1.31 18.72
C ARG A 53 0.81 -1.28 19.96
N GLU A 54 1.43 -2.41 20.30
CA GLU A 54 2.36 -2.53 21.42
C GLU A 54 3.61 -1.64 21.22
N ALA A 55 4.04 -1.43 19.97
CA ALA A 55 5.14 -0.54 19.62
C ALA A 55 4.75 0.96 19.54
N GLY A 56 3.47 1.31 19.78
CA GLY A 56 3.00 2.69 19.82
C GLY A 56 2.58 3.29 18.47
N TYR A 57 2.40 2.46 17.44
CA TYR A 57 1.82 2.89 16.16
C TYR A 57 0.34 3.23 16.34
N ARG A 58 -0.14 4.22 15.58
CA ARG A 58 -1.53 4.70 15.62
C ARG A 58 -2.37 4.17 14.48
N TYR A 59 -1.75 3.91 13.34
CA TYR A 59 -2.44 3.42 12.16
C TYR A 59 -1.63 2.46 11.30
N ASP A 60 -2.37 1.65 10.56
CA ASP A 60 -1.90 0.84 9.45
C ASP A 60 -2.50 1.36 8.14
N SER A 61 -1.79 1.16 7.03
CA SER A 61 -2.26 1.50 5.68
C SER A 61 -1.93 0.38 4.71
N SER A 62 -2.13 -0.86 5.17
CA SER A 62 -1.75 -2.07 4.43
C SER A 62 -2.92 -2.71 3.70
N LEU A 63 -4.17 -2.44 4.09
CA LEU A 63 -5.29 -3.10 3.45
C LEU A 63 -5.55 -2.55 2.06
N ASN A 64 -5.74 -3.50 1.14
CA ASN A 64 -6.13 -3.23 -0.23
C ASN A 64 -7.37 -4.05 -0.55
N SER A 65 -8.54 -3.46 -0.30
CA SER A 65 -9.87 -4.07 -0.46
C SER A 65 -10.31 -4.24 -1.92
N SER A 66 -9.36 -4.45 -2.83
CA SER A 66 -9.57 -4.63 -4.27
C SER A 66 -9.74 -6.11 -4.60
N LEU A 67 -10.89 -6.44 -5.20
CA LEU A 67 -11.13 -7.78 -5.72
C LEU A 67 -10.19 -8.10 -6.88
N CYS A 68 -9.93 -7.14 -7.78
CA CYS A 68 -8.99 -7.32 -8.88
C CYS A 68 -7.59 -7.61 -8.37
N TYR A 69 -7.11 -6.88 -7.37
CA TYR A 69 -5.78 -7.08 -6.81
C TYR A 69 -5.65 -8.43 -6.10
N TYR A 70 -6.68 -8.83 -5.32
CA TYR A 70 -6.75 -10.18 -4.75
C TYR A 70 -6.67 -11.26 -5.84
N ALA A 71 -7.45 -11.12 -6.91
CA ALA A 71 -7.47 -12.07 -8.02
C ALA A 71 -6.11 -12.14 -8.73
N ILE A 72 -5.49 -10.99 -9.03
CA ILE A 72 -4.15 -10.90 -9.61
C ILE A 72 -3.16 -11.66 -8.73
N LYS A 73 -3.07 -11.35 -7.42
CA LYS A 73 -2.12 -12.02 -6.52
C LYS A 73 -2.37 -13.53 -6.42
N THR A 74 -3.63 -13.95 -6.42
CA THR A 74 -4.01 -15.37 -6.37
C THR A 74 -3.58 -16.11 -7.63
N VAL A 75 -3.86 -15.55 -8.81
CA VAL A 75 -3.43 -16.12 -10.09
C VAL A 75 -1.90 -16.15 -10.20
N PHE A 76 -1.23 -15.05 -9.84
CA PHE A 76 0.24 -15.01 -9.86
C PHE A 76 0.86 -16.07 -8.96
N LYS A 77 0.32 -16.26 -7.75
CA LYS A 77 0.75 -17.34 -6.83
C LYS A 77 0.49 -18.73 -7.43
N ALA A 78 -0.65 -18.92 -8.09
CA ALA A 78 -1.03 -20.19 -8.73
C ALA A 78 -0.26 -20.49 -10.02
N VAL A 79 0.33 -19.50 -10.69
CA VAL A 79 1.20 -19.71 -11.86
C VAL A 79 2.66 -19.90 -11.44
N ARG A 80 3.07 -19.29 -10.33
CA ARG A 80 4.43 -19.39 -9.76
C ARG A 80 4.59 -20.54 -8.77
N LEU A 81 3.86 -21.65 -8.94
CA LEU A 81 3.74 -22.78 -7.98
C LEU A 81 5.06 -23.34 -7.42
N ARG A 82 6.18 -23.18 -8.15
CA ARG A 82 7.52 -23.61 -7.71
C ARG A 82 8.17 -22.69 -6.68
N ASP A 83 7.70 -21.46 -6.53
CA ASP A 83 8.21 -20.47 -5.57
C ASP A 83 7.05 -20.00 -4.68
N ARG A 84 6.64 -20.88 -3.75
CA ARG A 84 5.52 -20.64 -2.82
C ARG A 84 5.73 -19.44 -1.91
N ASP A 85 6.98 -19.03 -1.79
CA ASP A 85 7.53 -18.03 -0.91
C ASP A 85 7.66 -16.65 -1.59
N TYR A 86 7.44 -16.59 -2.90
CA TYR A 86 7.58 -15.38 -3.70
C TYR A 86 6.59 -14.27 -3.31
N LEU A 87 5.37 -14.66 -2.90
CA LEU A 87 4.26 -13.72 -2.71
C LEU A 87 3.26 -14.19 -1.64
N SER A 88 3.16 -13.46 -0.54
CA SER A 88 2.06 -13.61 0.41
C SER A 88 0.77 -13.02 -0.18
N THR A 89 -0.39 -13.62 0.09
CA THR A 89 -1.70 -13.17 -0.38
C THR A 89 -2.54 -12.70 0.79
N GLN A 90 -3.29 -11.60 0.60
CA GLN A 90 -4.35 -11.20 1.52
C GLN A 90 -5.46 -12.25 1.54
N ARG A 91 -6.26 -12.28 2.62
CA ARG A 91 -7.42 -13.18 2.74
C ARG A 91 -8.59 -12.62 1.94
N LEU A 92 -9.44 -13.49 1.40
CA LEU A 92 -10.63 -13.04 0.64
C LEU A 92 -11.53 -12.10 1.45
N LEU A 93 -11.65 -12.29 2.77
CA LEU A 93 -12.42 -11.42 3.65
C LEU A 93 -11.91 -9.97 3.70
N GLU A 94 -10.63 -9.72 3.37
CA GLU A 94 -10.04 -8.37 3.33
C GLU A 94 -10.53 -7.56 2.12
N VAL A 95 -11.04 -8.21 1.08
CA VAL A 95 -11.71 -7.54 -0.06
C VAL A 95 -12.96 -6.76 0.39
N PHE A 96 -13.59 -7.20 1.49
CA PHE A 96 -14.79 -6.57 2.05
C PHE A 96 -14.48 -5.57 3.17
N ALA A 97 -13.20 -5.31 3.47
CA ALA A 97 -12.84 -4.29 4.44
C ALA A 97 -13.33 -2.89 4.01
N PRO A 98 -13.68 -1.99 4.96
CA PRO A 98 -14.08 -0.62 4.65
C PRO A 98 -13.06 0.06 3.72
N ARG A 99 -13.57 0.91 2.81
CA ARG A 99 -12.76 1.58 1.76
C ARG A 99 -12.42 3.04 2.09
N THR A 100 -12.69 3.44 3.32
CA THR A 100 -12.36 4.75 3.90
C THR A 100 -11.79 4.51 5.30
N PRO A 101 -11.05 5.47 5.88
CA PRO A 101 -10.46 5.30 7.19
C PRO A 101 -11.46 4.81 8.24
N TYR A 102 -11.05 3.83 9.06
CA TYR A 102 -11.90 3.26 10.11
C TYR A 102 -11.08 2.75 11.28
N ARG A 103 -11.70 2.77 12.47
CA ARG A 103 -11.14 2.15 13.67
C ARG A 103 -11.29 0.63 13.56
N MET A 104 -10.17 -0.08 13.57
CA MET A 104 -10.09 -1.52 13.33
C MET A 104 -10.47 -2.31 14.59
N ALA A 105 -11.33 -3.31 14.44
CA ALA A 105 -11.66 -4.24 15.53
C ALA A 105 -10.42 -5.05 15.97
N ALA A 106 -10.33 -5.38 17.26
CA ALA A 106 -9.17 -6.08 17.82
C ALA A 106 -8.96 -7.51 17.25
N ASP A 107 -10.03 -8.14 16.79
CA ASP A 107 -10.11 -9.52 16.30
C ASP A 107 -10.35 -9.59 14.77
N SER A 108 -10.46 -8.47 14.06
CA SER A 108 -10.76 -8.46 12.64
C SER A 108 -10.19 -7.26 11.91
N LEU A 109 -9.38 -7.55 10.88
CA LEU A 109 -8.85 -6.53 9.98
C LEU A 109 -9.97 -5.83 9.20
N SER A 110 -11.06 -6.54 8.84
CA SER A 110 -12.11 -6.01 7.96
C SER A 110 -13.30 -5.41 8.69
N ARG A 111 -13.30 -5.37 10.03
CA ARG A 111 -14.46 -4.90 10.81
C ARG A 111 -14.16 -3.57 11.49
N ARG A 112 -15.16 -2.68 11.48
CA ARG A 112 -15.12 -1.43 12.22
C ARG A 112 -15.51 -1.65 13.68
N ASP A 113 -14.79 -0.99 14.58
CA ASP A 113 -15.12 -0.90 16.00
C ASP A 113 -14.74 0.50 16.52
N ASN A 114 -15.74 1.32 16.85
CA ASN A 114 -15.52 2.69 17.31
C ASN A 114 -14.90 2.77 18.71
N GLY A 115 -14.89 1.67 19.48
CA GLY A 115 -14.21 1.61 20.77
C GLY A 115 -12.69 1.45 20.67
N GLN A 116 -12.15 1.25 19.47
CA GLN A 116 -10.71 1.03 19.26
C GLN A 116 -9.98 2.32 18.86
N ALA A 117 -8.75 2.46 19.34
CA ALA A 117 -7.90 3.61 18.99
C ALA A 117 -7.17 3.43 17.64
N PHE A 118 -6.89 2.18 17.24
CA PHE A 118 -6.04 1.90 16.09
C PHE A 118 -6.83 2.01 14.77
N ILE A 119 -6.29 2.77 13.83
CA ILE A 119 -6.98 3.12 12.58
C ILE A 119 -6.36 2.36 11.40
N GLU A 120 -7.21 1.82 10.53
CA GLU A 120 -6.79 1.42 9.19
C GLU A 120 -7.09 2.54 8.19
N ILE A 121 -6.11 2.86 7.36
CA ILE A 121 -6.24 3.80 6.25
C ILE A 121 -6.02 3.02 4.95
N PRO A 122 -7.09 2.44 4.36
CA PRO A 122 -6.94 1.52 3.24
C PRO A 122 -6.46 2.24 1.98
N ILE A 123 -5.82 1.51 1.07
CA ILE A 123 -5.61 2.00 -0.29
C ILE A 123 -6.97 2.23 -0.96
N SER A 124 -7.07 3.32 -1.72
CA SER A 124 -8.30 3.61 -2.45
C SER A 124 -8.56 2.58 -3.53
N VAL A 125 -9.83 2.20 -3.66
CA VAL A 125 -10.28 1.22 -4.65
C VAL A 125 -11.28 1.90 -5.58
N ILE A 126 -10.99 1.85 -6.88
CA ILE A 126 -11.80 2.48 -7.93
C ILE A 126 -13.22 1.88 -7.88
N PRO A 127 -14.28 2.72 -7.82
CA PRO A 127 -15.65 2.25 -7.80
C PRO A 127 -15.98 1.37 -9.02
N TYR A 128 -16.90 0.41 -8.84
CA TYR A 128 -17.41 -0.54 -9.84
C TYR A 128 -16.43 -1.61 -10.32
N VAL A 129 -15.21 -1.24 -10.70
CA VAL A 129 -14.22 -2.21 -11.20
C VAL A 129 -13.41 -2.86 -10.09
N SER A 130 -13.48 -2.35 -8.85
CA SER A 130 -12.77 -2.91 -7.71
C SER A 130 -11.25 -3.00 -7.95
N TYR A 131 -10.68 -2.04 -8.68
CA TYR A 131 -9.26 -1.97 -9.04
C TYR A 131 -8.50 -1.06 -8.05
N PRO A 132 -7.28 -1.39 -7.62
CA PRO A 132 -6.57 -0.58 -6.63
C PRO A 132 -6.05 0.71 -7.27
N PHE A 133 -6.19 1.83 -6.58
CA PHE A 133 -5.72 3.13 -7.02
C PHE A 133 -4.23 3.31 -6.64
N VAL A 134 -3.36 2.56 -7.31
CA VAL A 134 -1.91 2.53 -7.10
C VAL A 134 -1.21 2.88 -8.40
N THR A 135 -0.29 3.85 -8.38
CA THR A 135 0.29 4.40 -9.62
C THR A 135 1.09 3.37 -10.41
N ALA A 136 1.79 2.46 -9.74
CA ALA A 136 2.54 1.39 -10.39
C ALA A 136 1.67 0.51 -11.31
N LEU A 137 0.36 0.45 -11.04
CA LEU A 137 -0.63 -0.26 -11.85
C LEU A 137 -1.34 0.67 -12.84
N LEU A 138 -1.70 1.87 -12.40
CA LEU A 138 -2.45 2.84 -13.21
C LEU A 138 -1.63 3.44 -14.35
N LEU A 139 -0.32 3.57 -14.17
CA LEU A 139 0.59 4.13 -15.16
C LEU A 139 0.50 3.41 -16.52
N HIS A 140 0.23 2.10 -16.52
CA HIS A 140 0.06 1.29 -17.73
C HIS A 140 -1.15 1.71 -18.58
N PHE A 141 -2.15 2.37 -17.99
CA PHE A 141 -3.33 2.89 -18.69
C PHE A 141 -3.17 4.37 -19.08
N GLY A 142 -2.12 5.04 -18.60
CA GLY A 142 -1.88 6.46 -18.85
C GLY A 142 -2.76 7.40 -18.01
N ALA A 143 -2.59 8.70 -18.25
CA ALA A 143 -3.12 9.74 -17.37
C ALA A 143 -4.65 9.86 -17.44
N ALA A 144 -5.25 9.78 -18.64
CA ALA A 144 -6.69 10.02 -18.79
C ALA A 144 -7.57 9.02 -17.99
N PRO A 145 -7.33 7.70 -18.03
CA PRO A 145 -8.06 6.75 -17.18
C PRO A 145 -7.82 6.97 -15.69
N SER A 146 -6.58 7.31 -15.31
CA SER A 146 -6.22 7.59 -13.91
C SER A 146 -6.95 8.82 -13.36
N LEU A 147 -7.06 9.88 -14.17
CA LEU A 147 -7.80 11.09 -13.82
C LEU A 147 -9.30 10.84 -13.72
N GLN A 148 -9.86 9.99 -14.59
CA GLN A 148 -11.26 9.60 -14.49
C GLN A 148 -11.53 8.78 -13.20
N ALA A 149 -10.65 7.85 -12.89
CA ALA A 149 -10.70 7.08 -11.65
C ALA A 149 -10.62 7.97 -10.40
N LEU A 150 -9.74 8.99 -10.43
CA LEU A 150 -9.64 10.01 -9.39
C LEU A 150 -10.98 10.75 -9.18
N LYS A 151 -11.58 11.27 -10.26
CA LYS A 151 -12.88 11.95 -10.20
C LYS A 151 -13.97 11.06 -9.60
N MET A 152 -14.00 9.78 -9.97
CA MET A 152 -14.95 8.81 -9.40
C MET A 152 -14.74 8.58 -7.91
N LEU A 153 -13.49 8.49 -7.45
CA LEU A 153 -13.16 8.34 -6.03
C LEU A 153 -13.59 9.58 -5.23
N ILE A 154 -13.27 10.77 -5.73
CA ILE A 154 -13.67 12.04 -5.12
C ILE A 154 -15.20 12.11 -5.01
N ALA A 155 -15.91 11.87 -6.11
CA ALA A 155 -17.36 11.98 -6.16
C ALA A 155 -18.09 10.96 -5.26
N ARG A 156 -17.53 9.77 -5.03
CA ARG A 156 -18.23 8.68 -4.31
C ARG A 156 -17.76 8.45 -2.89
N ARG A 157 -16.51 8.77 -2.58
CA ARG A 157 -15.88 8.42 -1.30
C ARG A 157 -15.32 9.63 -0.57
N ARG A 158 -15.11 10.75 -1.27
CA ARG A 158 -14.46 11.96 -0.72
C ARG A 158 -13.15 11.65 0.01
N PHE A 159 -12.46 10.60 -0.44
CA PHE A 159 -11.24 10.08 0.15
C PHE A 159 -10.40 9.42 -0.95
N VAL A 160 -9.12 9.76 -0.99
CA VAL A 160 -8.14 9.22 -1.91
C VAL A 160 -6.85 8.94 -1.14
N ASN A 161 -6.39 7.70 -1.18
CA ASN A 161 -5.11 7.24 -0.67
C ASN A 161 -4.45 6.44 -1.79
N CYS A 162 -3.38 7.00 -2.34
CA CYS A 162 -2.65 6.46 -3.47
C CYS A 162 -1.23 6.13 -3.04
N GLU A 163 -0.72 4.98 -3.46
CA GLU A 163 0.68 4.63 -3.26
C GLU A 163 1.49 5.00 -4.50
N LEU A 164 2.66 5.59 -4.22
CA LEU A 164 3.74 5.89 -5.14
C LEU A 164 4.99 5.14 -4.65
N HIS A 165 5.77 4.59 -5.57
CA HIS A 165 7.06 3.98 -5.27
C HIS A 165 8.19 4.78 -5.92
N ILE A 166 9.34 4.81 -5.23
CA ILE A 166 10.54 5.52 -5.71
C ILE A 166 11.01 5.04 -7.09
N ASN A 167 10.89 3.74 -7.35
CA ASN A 167 11.26 3.11 -8.61
C ASN A 167 10.41 3.57 -9.81
N GLU A 168 9.23 4.15 -9.58
CA GLU A 168 8.44 4.77 -10.65
C GLU A 168 9.09 6.05 -11.21
N PHE A 169 10.05 6.61 -10.45
CA PHE A 169 10.84 7.81 -10.78
C PHE A 169 12.29 7.51 -11.18
N THR A 170 12.68 6.24 -11.28
CA THR A 170 14.02 5.83 -11.71
C THR A 170 14.07 5.52 -13.21
N ASP A 171 15.18 5.82 -13.87
CA ASP A 171 15.43 5.44 -15.26
C ASP A 171 16.09 4.05 -15.37
N ARG A 172 16.27 3.56 -16.60
CA ARG A 172 16.96 2.31 -16.90
C ARG A 172 18.36 2.26 -16.29
N GLY A 173 19.12 3.36 -16.38
CA GLY A 173 20.48 3.43 -15.83
C GLY A 173 20.54 3.18 -14.33
N ASP A 174 19.53 3.64 -13.59
CA ASP A 174 19.49 3.54 -12.12
C ASP A 174 19.24 2.12 -11.60
N ILE A 175 18.77 1.21 -12.46
CA ILE A 175 18.35 -0.15 -12.08
C ILE A 175 19.12 -1.25 -12.84
N MET A 176 19.99 -0.88 -13.78
CA MET A 176 20.82 -1.82 -14.51
C MET A 176 21.82 -2.47 -13.54
N GLY A 177 21.66 -3.77 -13.27
CA GLY A 177 22.53 -4.53 -12.37
C GLY A 177 21.90 -4.88 -11.01
N GLU A 178 20.71 -4.38 -10.70
CA GLU A 178 19.97 -4.74 -9.48
C GLU A 178 19.16 -6.03 -9.68
N ASP A 179 19.52 -7.08 -8.94
CA ASP A 179 18.78 -8.33 -8.87
C ASP A 179 17.59 -8.21 -7.88
N GLY A 180 16.42 -8.74 -8.25
CA GLY A 180 15.30 -8.92 -7.30
C GLY A 180 14.08 -8.00 -7.41
N GLY A 181 13.99 -7.19 -8.47
CA GLY A 181 12.81 -6.38 -8.77
C GLY A 181 11.53 -7.22 -8.94
N PHE A 182 10.42 -6.78 -8.32
CA PHE A 182 9.11 -7.40 -8.52
C PHE A 182 8.72 -7.33 -10.00
N TYR A 183 8.06 -8.35 -10.58
CA TYR A 183 7.80 -8.43 -12.02
C TYR A 183 7.18 -7.15 -12.62
N LEU A 184 6.27 -6.49 -11.89
CA LEU A 184 5.64 -5.23 -12.31
C LEU A 184 6.61 -4.04 -12.29
N THR A 185 7.62 -4.06 -11.42
CA THR A 185 8.74 -3.09 -11.37
C THR A 185 9.44 -3.00 -12.72
N ARG A 186 9.68 -4.14 -13.36
CA ARG A 186 10.34 -4.20 -14.67
C ARG A 186 9.47 -3.70 -15.82
N GLN A 187 8.15 -3.58 -15.62
CA GLN A 187 7.21 -3.23 -16.69
C GLN A 187 7.15 -1.72 -16.93
N TYR A 188 7.18 -0.86 -15.91
CA TYR A 188 7.14 0.59 -16.16
C TYR A 188 8.47 1.17 -16.62
N VAL A 189 9.58 0.46 -16.44
CA VAL A 189 10.89 0.81 -17.03
C VAL A 189 10.86 0.75 -18.57
N ARG A 190 9.85 0.06 -19.11
CA ARG A 190 9.56 0.08 -20.55
C ARG A 190 8.99 1.43 -21.00
N ILE A 191 8.39 2.18 -20.08
CA ILE A 191 7.89 3.53 -20.32
C ILE A 191 9.02 4.50 -19.98
N ASP A 192 9.35 5.36 -20.93
CA ASP A 192 10.39 6.37 -20.77
C ASP A 192 10.15 7.26 -19.54
N LEU A 193 11.21 7.61 -18.81
CA LEU A 193 11.10 8.41 -17.58
C LEU A 193 10.42 9.76 -17.84
N ALA A 194 10.74 10.45 -18.93
CA ALA A 194 10.10 11.73 -19.24
C ALA A 194 8.60 11.58 -19.51
N GLN A 195 8.18 10.45 -20.10
CA GLN A 195 6.76 10.13 -20.26
C GLN A 195 6.07 9.84 -18.93
N ARG A 196 6.74 9.13 -18.01
CA ARG A 196 6.24 8.89 -16.64
C ARG A 196 6.12 10.19 -15.85
N MET A 197 7.10 11.09 -15.95
CA MET A 197 7.05 12.40 -15.30
C MET A 197 5.84 13.22 -15.79
N LYS A 198 5.58 13.26 -17.10
CA LYS A 198 4.35 13.90 -17.65
C LYS A 198 3.07 13.28 -17.12
N TYR A 199 3.04 11.97 -16.88
CA TYR A 199 1.91 11.31 -16.24
C TYR A 199 1.72 11.78 -14.80
N PHE A 200 2.80 11.80 -14.01
CA PHE A 200 2.77 12.22 -12.61
C PHE A 200 2.40 13.70 -12.46
N ASP A 201 2.94 14.58 -13.30
CA ASP A 201 2.59 16.01 -13.30
C ASP A 201 1.09 16.22 -13.49
N ARG A 202 0.48 15.47 -14.42
CA ARG A 202 -0.98 15.54 -14.65
C ARG A 202 -1.78 14.98 -13.49
N LEU A 203 -1.39 13.82 -12.95
CA LEU A 203 -2.12 13.17 -11.86
C LEU A 203 -2.02 13.97 -10.56
N LEU A 204 -0.79 14.33 -10.15
CA LEU A 204 -0.54 15.09 -8.93
C LEU A 204 -1.09 16.52 -9.05
N GLY A 205 -1.02 17.13 -10.24
CA GLY A 205 -1.65 18.41 -10.53
C GLY A 205 -3.16 18.38 -10.30
N ALA A 206 -3.85 17.34 -10.79
CA ALA A 206 -5.27 17.16 -10.56
C ALA A 206 -5.60 16.87 -9.08
N ILE A 207 -4.81 16.02 -8.40
CA ILE A 207 -4.99 15.77 -6.96
C ILE A 207 -4.88 17.09 -6.17
N ARG A 208 -3.89 17.92 -6.47
CA ARG A 208 -3.72 19.21 -5.79
C ARG A 208 -4.84 20.21 -6.08
N ALA A 209 -5.42 20.16 -7.28
CA ALA A 209 -6.51 21.05 -7.67
C ALA A 209 -7.86 20.63 -7.04
N ASP A 210 -8.12 19.33 -6.97
CA ASP A 210 -9.44 18.79 -6.62
C ASP A 210 -9.53 18.23 -5.18
N CYS A 211 -8.39 18.05 -4.48
CA CYS A 211 -8.33 17.49 -3.13
C CYS A 211 -7.53 18.37 -2.16
N ASP A 212 -7.91 18.31 -0.88
CA ASP A 212 -7.04 18.76 0.22
C ASP A 212 -6.02 17.67 0.54
N VAL A 213 -4.73 17.99 0.39
CA VAL A 213 -3.64 17.01 0.54
C VAL A 213 -3.13 17.06 1.96
N THR A 214 -3.42 15.99 2.71
CA THR A 214 -3.00 15.83 4.10
C THR A 214 -2.09 14.61 4.28
N LEU A 215 -1.41 14.55 5.41
CA LEU A 215 -0.56 13.40 5.76
C LEU A 215 -1.42 12.33 6.41
N LEU A 216 -1.11 11.06 6.13
CA LEU A 216 -1.88 9.93 6.68
C LEU A 216 -1.95 9.95 8.23
N ARG A 217 -0.90 10.44 8.89
CA ARG A 217 -0.88 10.59 10.36
C ARG A 217 -1.88 11.62 10.90
N ASP A 218 -2.28 12.59 10.09
CA ASP A 218 -3.24 13.65 10.46
C ASP A 218 -4.68 13.19 10.18
N VAL A 219 -4.85 12.14 9.36
CA VAL A 219 -6.11 11.40 9.20
C VAL A 219 -6.33 10.41 10.36
N ALA A 220 -5.24 9.93 10.97
CA ALA A 220 -5.24 8.95 12.05
C ALA A 220 -5.51 9.54 13.45
N VAL A 221 -6.59 10.32 13.58
CA VAL A 221 -7.02 10.97 14.84
C VAL A 221 -8.26 10.29 15.41
#